data_AF-A0A9W3X977-F1
#
_entry.id   AF-A0A9W3X977-F1
#
_cell.length_a   1.000
_cell.length_b   1.000
_cell.length_c   1.000
_cell.angle_alpha   90.00
_cell.angle_beta   90.00
_cell.angle_gamma   90.00
#
_symmetry.space_group_name_H-M   'P 1'
#
loop_
_entity.id
_entity.type
_entity.pdbx_description
1 polymer ?
#
loop_
_entity_poly.entity_id
_entity_poly.type
_entity_poly.pdbx_seq_one_letter_code
_entity_poly.pdbx_strand_id
1 'polypeptide(L)'
;MNDFASELARALQRYANVVEEELLTAQEEVADVAVEKLKQGSPKKTGAYRKGWRKKKEGNGVVVHNSQGQLTHLLENGHAKVGGGRVPAQVHILPVEQYVIDELPRRIERALE
;
A
#
# COMPACT_ATOMS: atom_id res chain seq x y z
N MET A 1 -3.34 42.49 -22.09
CA MET A 1 -4.51 41.59 -22.01
C MET A 1 -4.13 40.10 -21.86
N ASN A 2 -2.86 39.76 -21.55
CA ASN A 2 -2.41 38.37 -21.30
C ASN A 2 -2.22 38.05 -19.80
N ASP A 3 -2.40 39.02 -18.92
CA ASP A 3 -2.04 38.94 -17.50
C ASP A 3 -2.99 38.02 -16.71
N PHE A 4 -4.30 38.11 -16.96
CA PHE A 4 -5.29 37.25 -16.32
C PHE A 4 -5.16 35.77 -16.71
N ALA A 5 -4.95 35.49 -18.00
CA ALA A 5 -4.76 34.12 -18.46
C ALA A 5 -3.47 33.50 -17.89
N SER A 6 -2.39 34.27 -17.79
CA SER A 6 -1.15 33.80 -17.16
C SER A 6 -1.29 33.58 -15.66
N GLU A 7 -2.00 34.47 -14.94
CA GLU A 7 -2.22 34.31 -13.50
C GLU A 7 -3.15 33.11 -13.21
N LEU A 8 -4.18 32.89 -14.02
CA LEU A 8 -5.03 31.70 -13.92
C LEU A 8 -4.23 30.41 -14.15
N ALA A 9 -3.39 30.36 -15.20
CA ALA A 9 -2.55 29.20 -15.47
C ALA A 9 -1.57 28.92 -14.31
N ARG A 10 -0.98 29.96 -13.71
CA ARG A 10 -0.11 29.83 -12.53
C ARG A 10 -0.86 29.32 -11.31
N ALA A 11 -2.08 29.81 -11.08
CA ALA A 11 -2.94 29.33 -9.99
C ALA A 11 -3.28 27.85 -10.16
N LEU A 12 -3.68 27.42 -11.37
CA LEU A 12 -3.98 26.03 -11.68
C LEU A 12 -2.75 25.12 -11.54
N GLN A 13 -1.57 25.56 -11.99
CA GLN A 13 -0.34 24.77 -11.83
C GLN A 13 0.04 24.60 -10.36
N ARG A 14 -0.09 25.65 -9.54
CA ARG A 14 0.16 25.55 -8.09
C ARG A 14 -0.81 24.57 -7.43
N TYR A 15 -2.09 24.65 -7.78
CA TYR A 15 -3.08 23.70 -7.28
C TYR A 15 -2.73 22.26 -7.67
N ALA A 16 -2.38 22.01 -8.94
CA ALA A 16 -1.97 20.67 -9.40
C ALA A 16 -0.76 20.12 -8.63
N ASN A 17 0.24 20.96 -8.34
CA ASN A 17 1.41 20.54 -7.58
C ASN A 17 1.06 20.18 -6.12
N VAL A 18 0.22 20.99 -5.45
CA VAL A 18 -0.23 20.72 -4.08
C VAL A 18 -0.99 19.39 -4.02
N VAL A 19 -1.91 19.18 -4.96
CA VAL A 19 -2.68 17.93 -5.08
C VAL A 19 -1.75 16.73 -5.29
N GLU A 20 -0.72 16.86 -6.12
CA GLU A 20 0.26 15.79 -6.34
C GLU A 20 1.06 15.46 -5.08
N GLU A 21 1.53 16.49 -4.36
CA GLU A 21 2.28 16.31 -3.11
C GLU A 21 1.43 15.63 -2.02
N GLU A 22 0.16 16.04 -1.88
CA GLU A 22 -0.79 15.44 -0.94
C GLU A 22 -1.10 13.98 -1.28
N LEU A 23 -1.27 13.66 -2.56
CA LEU A 23 -1.51 12.30 -3.02
C LEU A 23 -0.31 11.39 -2.71
N LEU A 24 0.90 11.84 -3.02
CA LEU A 24 2.12 11.09 -2.71
C LEU A 24 2.31 10.89 -1.20
N THR A 25 1.93 11.89 -0.40
CA THR A 25 1.99 11.81 1.06
C THR A 25 0.99 10.79 1.60
N ALA A 26 -0.26 10.85 1.15
CA ALA A 26 -1.30 9.89 1.54
C ALA A 26 -0.90 8.44 1.20
N GLN A 27 -0.32 8.21 0.01
CA GLN A 27 0.20 6.90 -0.37
C GLN A 27 1.28 6.38 0.59
N GLU A 28 2.26 7.22 0.94
CA GLU A 28 3.36 6.84 1.83
C GLU A 28 2.87 6.49 3.24
N GLU A 29 1.95 7.29 3.78
CA GLU A 29 1.40 7.04 5.12
C GLU A 29 0.53 5.79 5.17
N VAL A 30 -0.32 5.57 4.16
CA VAL A 30 -1.15 4.37 4.09
C VAL A 30 -0.27 3.12 3.95
N ALA A 31 0.80 3.21 3.17
CA ALA A 31 1.79 2.14 3.03
C ALA A 31 2.51 1.85 4.37
N ASP A 32 2.85 2.86 5.17
CA ASP A 32 3.42 2.65 6.51
C ASP A 32 2.47 1.88 7.41
N VAL A 33 1.20 2.29 7.46
CA VAL A 33 0.19 1.60 8.26
C VAL A 33 -0.03 0.18 7.74
N ALA A 34 -0.04 -0.03 6.42
CA ALA A 34 -0.17 -1.35 5.81
C ALA A 34 0.99 -2.27 6.22
N VAL A 35 2.23 -1.79 6.16
CA VAL A 35 3.42 -2.55 6.59
C VAL A 35 3.31 -2.93 8.07
N GLU A 36 2.89 -2.02 8.94
CA GLU A 36 2.73 -2.31 10.37
C GLU A 36 1.60 -3.31 10.63
N LYS A 37 0.45 -3.17 9.97
CA LYS A 37 -0.65 -4.15 10.04
C LYS A 37 -0.20 -5.53 9.57
N LEU A 38 0.55 -5.61 8.47
CA LEU A 38 1.11 -6.87 7.97
C LEU A 38 2.10 -7.49 8.97
N LYS A 39 3.01 -6.71 9.56
CA LYS A 39 3.94 -7.18 10.60
C LYS A 39 3.23 -7.72 11.85
N GLN A 40 2.07 -7.16 12.19
CA GLN A 40 1.28 -7.56 13.37
C GLN A 40 0.40 -8.78 13.08
N GLY A 41 -0.29 -8.80 11.93
CA GLY A 41 -1.23 -9.85 11.54
C GLY A 41 -0.60 -11.09 10.88
N SER A 42 0.69 -11.03 10.53
CA SER A 42 1.36 -12.14 9.85
C SER A 42 1.56 -13.37 10.76
N PRO A 43 1.43 -14.59 10.20
CA PRO A 43 1.78 -15.83 10.87
C PRO A 43 3.20 -15.82 11.44
N LYS A 44 3.37 -16.43 12.62
CA LYS A 44 4.66 -16.53 13.31
C LYS A 44 5.12 -17.97 13.44
N LYS A 45 6.12 -18.33 12.63
CA LYS A 45 6.97 -19.51 12.89
C LYS A 45 8.22 -19.11 13.69
N THR A 46 9.19 -18.47 13.02
CA THR A 46 10.39 -17.90 13.67
C THR A 46 10.30 -16.38 13.83
N GLY A 47 9.39 -15.72 13.11
CA GLY A 47 9.23 -14.27 13.07
C GLY A 47 9.95 -13.57 11.91
N ALA A 48 10.79 -14.28 11.13
CA ALA A 48 11.46 -13.71 9.96
C ALA A 48 10.44 -13.20 8.91
N TYR A 49 9.42 -14.00 8.61
CA TYR A 49 8.36 -13.64 7.66
C TYR A 49 7.66 -12.33 8.01
N ARG A 50 7.12 -12.21 9.25
CA ARG A 50 6.46 -10.98 9.69
C ARG A 50 7.39 -9.77 9.66
N LYS A 51 8.68 -9.91 9.97
CA LYS A 51 9.66 -8.81 9.90
C LYS A 51 10.06 -8.46 8.46
N GLY A 52 9.73 -9.31 7.50
CA GLY A 52 10.12 -9.18 6.09
C GLY A 52 9.29 -8.19 5.28
N TRP A 53 8.18 -7.67 5.83
CA TRP A 53 7.34 -6.66 5.17
C TRP A 53 8.03 -5.30 5.07
N ARG A 54 8.04 -4.75 3.86
CA ARG A 54 8.74 -3.52 3.47
C ARG A 54 7.91 -2.76 2.45
N LYS A 55 8.11 -1.46 2.36
CA LYS A 55 7.62 -0.63 1.26
C LYS A 55 8.79 -0.13 0.41
N LYS A 56 8.54 0.08 -0.88
CA LYS A 56 9.48 0.64 -1.84
C LYS A 56 8.73 1.62 -2.74
N LYS A 57 9.30 2.80 -2.99
CA LYS A 57 8.79 3.75 -3.98
C LYS A 57 9.10 3.25 -5.38
N GLU A 58 8.11 3.30 -6.27
CA GLU A 58 8.21 2.93 -7.68
C GLU A 58 7.43 3.93 -8.52
N GLY A 59 8.14 4.82 -9.22
CA GLY A 59 7.54 5.98 -9.89
C GLY A 59 6.78 6.88 -8.90
N ASN A 60 5.52 7.18 -9.23
CA ASN A 60 4.58 7.94 -8.39
C ASN A 60 3.71 7.03 -7.51
N GLY A 61 4.17 5.81 -7.23
CA GLY A 61 3.46 4.85 -6.38
C GLY A 61 4.37 4.20 -5.35
N VAL A 62 3.75 3.44 -4.45
CA VAL A 62 4.42 2.69 -3.40
C VAL A 62 4.03 1.22 -3.49
N VAL A 63 5.03 0.34 -3.54
CA VAL A 63 4.85 -1.11 -3.52
C VAL A 63 5.18 -1.65 -2.14
N VAL A 64 4.23 -2.35 -1.54
CA VAL A 64 4.43 -3.11 -0.29
C VAL A 64 4.74 -4.56 -0.64
N HIS A 65 5.87 -5.09 -0.16
CA HIS A 65 6.30 -6.46 -0.45
C HIS A 65 6.89 -7.16 0.78
N ASN A 66 6.98 -8.48 0.73
CA ASN A 66 7.71 -9.27 1.73
C ASN A 66 9.04 -9.77 1.14
N SER A 67 10.13 -9.73 1.92
CA SER A 67 11.41 -10.32 1.51
C SER A 67 11.36 -11.84 1.27
N GLN A 68 10.35 -12.52 1.80
CA GLN A 68 10.03 -13.93 1.53
C GLN A 68 8.77 -14.04 0.65
N GLY A 69 8.82 -13.40 -0.53
CA GLY A 69 7.66 -13.27 -1.43
C GLY A 69 7.01 -14.59 -1.83
N GLN A 70 7.76 -15.68 -1.92
CA GLN A 70 7.20 -17.02 -2.17
C GLN A 70 6.22 -17.47 -1.08
N LEU A 71 6.43 -17.05 0.17
CA LEU A 71 5.57 -17.44 1.29
C LEU A 71 4.25 -16.68 1.30
N THR A 72 4.17 -15.48 0.72
CA THR A 72 2.91 -14.70 0.71
C THR A 72 1.82 -15.50 0.00
N HIS A 73 2.11 -16.01 -1.19
CA HIS A 73 1.15 -16.81 -1.96
C HIS A 73 0.76 -18.11 -1.25
N LEU A 74 1.76 -18.85 -0.73
CA LEU A 74 1.53 -20.15 -0.09
C LEU A 74 0.75 -20.03 1.22
N LEU A 75 0.96 -18.93 1.97
CA LEU A 75 0.22 -18.66 3.20
C LEU A 75 -1.18 -18.14 2.89
N GLU A 76 -1.33 -17.21 1.95
CA GLU A 76 -2.63 -16.60 1.66
C GLU A 76 -3.62 -17.58 1.01
N ASN A 77 -3.14 -18.50 0.17
CA ASN A 77 -4.01 -19.41 -0.62
C ASN A 77 -3.94 -20.88 -0.18
N GLY A 78 -3.02 -21.21 0.73
CA GLY A 78 -2.65 -22.60 1.00
C GLY A 78 -1.98 -23.26 -0.21
N HIS A 79 -1.62 -24.54 -0.09
CA HIS A 79 -0.97 -25.29 -1.17
C HIS A 79 -1.12 -26.81 -1.01
N ALA A 80 -0.95 -27.55 -2.10
CA ALA A 80 -0.94 -29.00 -2.08
C ALA A 80 0.33 -29.56 -1.42
N LYS A 81 0.22 -30.71 -0.75
CA LYS A 81 1.36 -31.43 -0.16
C LYS A 81 1.88 -32.49 -1.12
N VAL A 82 3.18 -32.77 -1.04
CA VAL A 82 3.86 -33.78 -1.88
C VAL A 82 3.26 -35.19 -1.73
N GLY A 83 2.83 -35.57 -0.52
CA GLY A 83 2.23 -36.88 -0.23
C GLY A 83 0.70 -36.94 -0.26
N GLY A 84 0.05 -35.95 -0.89
CA GLY A 84 -1.41 -35.82 -0.88
C GLY A 84 -1.95 -34.97 0.27
N GLY A 85 -3.16 -34.44 0.07
CA GLY A 85 -3.78 -33.46 0.97
C GLY A 85 -3.30 -32.01 0.72
N ARG A 86 -3.83 -31.08 1.52
CA ARG A 86 -3.62 -29.63 1.37
C ARG A 86 -3.18 -28.99 2.69
N VAL A 87 -2.35 -27.95 2.61
CA VAL A 87 -2.12 -27.00 3.71
C VAL A 87 -3.17 -25.90 3.60
N PRO A 88 -3.96 -25.64 4.66
CA PRO A 88 -4.98 -24.60 4.63
C PRO A 88 -4.35 -23.20 4.53
N ALA A 89 -5.12 -22.27 3.98
CA ALA A 89 -4.75 -20.86 3.94
C ALA A 89 -4.69 -20.25 5.36
N GLN A 90 -3.77 -19.31 5.53
CA GLN A 90 -3.65 -18.38 6.64
C GLN A 90 -3.74 -16.96 6.08
N VAL A 91 -4.97 -16.58 5.76
CA VAL A 91 -5.32 -15.28 5.17
C VAL A 91 -4.94 -14.17 6.14
N HIS A 92 -4.05 -13.27 5.70
CA HIS A 92 -3.58 -12.14 6.51
C HIS A 92 -3.19 -10.92 5.67
N ILE A 93 -3.03 -11.07 4.35
CA ILE A 93 -2.73 -9.97 3.43
C ILE A 93 -4.03 -9.32 2.98
N LEU A 94 -5.04 -10.11 2.63
CA LEU A 94 -6.34 -9.63 2.13
C LEU A 94 -7.02 -8.60 3.05
N PRO A 95 -7.05 -8.75 4.39
CA PRO A 95 -7.63 -7.73 5.26
C PRO A 95 -6.86 -6.40 5.22
N VAL A 96 -5.55 -6.44 4.99
CA VAL A 96 -4.73 -5.23 4.87
C VAL A 96 -4.89 -4.59 3.50
N GLU A 97 -4.99 -5.40 2.43
CA GLU A 97 -5.34 -4.93 1.10
C GLU A 97 -6.68 -4.18 1.12
N GLN A 98 -7.72 -4.77 1.73
CA GLN A 98 -9.02 -4.10 1.84
C GLN A 98 -8.94 -2.80 2.64
N TYR A 99 -8.17 -2.79 3.73
CA TYR A 99 -7.92 -1.55 4.47
C TYR A 99 -7.27 -0.47 3.58
N VAL A 100 -6.29 -0.83 2.75
CA VAL A 100 -5.62 0.13 1.85
C VAL A 100 -6.59 0.64 0.78
N ILE A 101 -7.39 -0.25 0.18
CA ILE A 101 -8.43 0.09 -0.81
C ILE A 101 -9.43 1.09 -0.24
N ASP A 102 -9.82 0.93 1.03
CA ASP A 102 -10.80 1.80 1.67
C ASP A 102 -10.18 3.11 2.20
N GLU A 103 -8.98 3.05 2.76
CA GLU A 103 -8.37 4.18 3.49
C GLU A 103 -7.69 5.17 2.55
N LEU A 104 -7.03 4.70 1.48
CA LEU A 104 -6.29 5.59 0.58
C LEU A 104 -7.20 6.64 -0.09
N PRO A 105 -8.36 6.29 -0.69
CA PRO A 105 -9.27 7.27 -1.24
C PRO A 105 -9.78 8.27 -0.19
N ARG A 106 -10.13 7.80 1.01
CA ARG A 106 -10.61 8.67 2.10
C ARG A 106 -9.57 9.70 2.54
N ARG A 107 -8.28 9.33 2.57
CA ARG A 107 -7.22 10.28 2.92
C ARG A 107 -6.99 11.30 1.83
N ILE A 108 -7.06 10.88 0.57
CA ILE A 108 -6.96 11.80 -0.57
C ILE A 108 -8.14 12.77 -0.55
N GLU A 109 -9.38 12.29 -0.38
CA GLU A 109 -10.57 13.14 -0.27
C GLU A 109 -10.41 14.20 0.84
N ARG A 110 -9.95 13.80 2.03
CA ARG A 110 -9.72 14.71 3.16
C ARG A 110 -8.58 15.71 2.95
N ALA A 111 -7.58 15.38 2.13
CA ALA A 111 -6.49 16.31 1.84
C ALA A 111 -6.94 17.41 0.87
N LEU A 112 -7.87 17.08 -0.02
CA LEU A 112 -8.39 17.97 -1.06
C LEU A 112 -9.55 18.88 -0.62
N GLU A 113 -10.14 18.62 0.55
CA GLU A 113 -11.18 19.44 1.21
C GLU A 113 -10.58 20.60 2.03
#